data_AF-A0A947A535-F1
#
_entry.id   AF-A0A947A535-F1
#
_cell.length_a   1.000
_cell.length_b   1.000
_cell.length_c   1.000
_cell.angle_alpha   90.00
_cell.angle_beta   90.00
_cell.angle_gamma   90.00
#
_symmetry.space_group_name_H-M   'P 1'
#
loop_
_entity.id
_entity.type
_entity.pdbx_description
1 polymer ?
#
loop_
_entity_poly.entity_id
_entity_poly.type
_entity_poly.pdbx_seq_one_letter_code
_entity_poly.pdbx_strand_id
1 'polypeptide(L)'
;DYHWMMDLTEELLEKVALDANGNTKTMMGEQEIDFKAPYPRIPILEAIKTYTGYDIAGMNEAELREVATKLEIEVNETMGVGKLIDEIFGEKCESHFVQPTFIIDYPKEMSPLTKEHRDNPGLTERFELIINGKEIANAYSELNDPIDQRERFEEQLQLSEKGDDEAMFIDQDFLRALEYGMPPTSGIGIGIDRLVMLLTNNSSIQEVLFFPQMRPEKKPLQLKDNEKSILEALNSVKTMPLADLKAASGLSNKAWDKGIKALGKLGVVKVVKEGEVLTCVLQD
;
A
#
# COMPACT_ATOMS: atom_id res chain seq x y z
N ASP A 1 14.66 -3.92 23.71
CA ASP A 1 13.54 -4.62 23.03
C ASP A 1 12.58 -3.56 22.53
N TYR A 2 11.41 -3.95 22.00
CA TYR A 2 10.44 -2.99 21.46
C TYR A 2 9.92 -1.98 22.50
N HIS A 3 9.87 -2.32 23.80
CA HIS A 3 9.51 -1.36 24.85
C HIS A 3 10.53 -0.23 24.99
N TRP A 4 11.82 -0.58 25.03
CA TRP A 4 12.89 0.43 25.04
C TRP A 4 12.84 1.30 23.78
N MET A 5 12.49 0.70 22.63
CA MET A 5 12.36 1.44 21.37
C MET A 5 11.17 2.41 21.37
N MET A 6 10.06 2.08 22.05
CA MET A 6 8.95 3.03 22.27
C MET A 6 9.41 4.24 23.08
N ASP A 7 10.11 4.02 24.20
CA ASP A 7 10.64 5.10 25.04
C ASP A 7 11.61 6.00 24.25
N LEU A 8 12.52 5.39 23.47
CA LEU A 8 13.44 6.13 22.59
C LEU A 8 12.69 6.95 21.52
N THR A 9 11.62 6.39 20.95
CA THR A 9 10.82 7.05 19.92
C THR A 9 10.10 8.28 20.47
N GLU A 10 9.56 8.17 21.68
CA GLU A 10 8.96 9.31 22.41
C GLU A 10 9.98 10.44 22.60
N GLU A 11 11.15 10.12 23.17
CA GLU A 11 12.22 11.11 23.39
C GLU A 11 12.70 11.77 22.10
N LEU A 12 12.89 10.96 21.04
CA LEU A 12 13.33 11.42 19.72
C LEU A 12 12.33 12.41 19.12
N LEU A 13 11.05 12.05 19.07
CA LEU A 13 10.02 12.86 18.41
C LEU A 13 9.72 14.14 19.19
N GLU A 14 9.70 14.08 20.53
CA GLU A 14 9.56 15.29 21.37
C GLU A 14 10.72 16.26 21.10
N LYS A 15 11.95 15.75 21.03
CA LYS A 15 13.14 16.56 20.74
C LYS A 15 13.10 17.17 19.34
N VAL A 16 12.72 16.40 18.33
CA VAL A 16 12.61 16.89 16.94
C VAL A 16 11.55 17.99 16.84
N ALA A 17 10.38 17.82 17.46
CA ALA A 17 9.34 18.83 17.46
C ALA A 17 9.81 20.14 18.14
N LEU A 18 10.45 20.02 19.30
CA LEU A 18 11.02 21.16 20.02
C LEU A 18 12.07 21.91 19.19
N ASP A 19 12.98 21.19 18.53
CA ASP A 19 14.06 21.81 17.76
C ASP A 19 13.57 22.43 16.44
N ALA A 20 12.57 21.82 15.80
CA ALA A 20 12.02 22.32 14.54
C ALA A 20 11.03 23.49 14.73
N ASN A 21 10.12 23.36 15.71
CA ASN A 21 8.97 24.25 15.86
C ASN A 21 9.01 25.08 17.16
N GLY A 22 9.98 24.84 18.04
CA GLY A 22 10.11 25.56 19.32
C GLY A 22 9.11 25.13 20.39
N ASN A 23 8.29 24.11 20.13
CA ASN A 23 7.29 23.55 21.02
C ASN A 23 7.11 22.04 20.72
N THR A 24 6.37 21.32 21.57
CA THR A 24 6.01 19.90 21.31
C THR A 24 4.75 19.77 20.46
N LYS A 25 4.12 20.88 20.05
CA LYS A 25 2.77 20.92 19.48
C LYS A 25 2.77 21.42 18.05
N THR A 26 2.31 20.58 17.13
CA THR A 26 2.15 20.97 15.71
C THR A 26 0.68 20.95 15.31
N MET A 27 0.35 21.73 14.28
CA MET A 27 -0.96 21.63 13.63
C MET A 27 -0.87 20.67 12.45
N MET A 28 -1.86 19.80 12.31
CA MET A 28 -2.07 18.98 11.11
C MET A 28 -3.51 19.15 10.65
N GLY A 29 -3.71 19.94 9.60
CA GLY A 29 -5.02 20.45 9.24
C GLY A 29 -5.60 21.31 10.37
N GLU A 30 -6.74 20.89 10.92
CA GLU A 30 -7.41 21.55 12.04
C GLU A 30 -7.09 20.92 13.41
N GLN A 31 -6.34 19.80 13.43
CA GLN A 31 -6.01 19.08 14.66
C GLN A 31 -4.68 19.58 15.24
N GLU A 32 -4.63 19.78 16.55
CA GLU A 32 -3.39 20.02 17.29
C GLU A 32 -2.84 18.66 17.77
N ILE A 33 -1.60 18.36 17.39
CA ILE A 33 -0.88 17.12 17.75
C ILE A 33 0.20 17.47 18.75
N ASP A 34 0.24 16.79 19.90
CA ASP A 34 1.27 16.98 20.92
C ASP A 34 2.21 15.77 20.96
N PHE A 35 3.49 15.99 20.64
CA PHE A 35 4.55 14.98 20.67
C PHE A 35 5.13 14.77 22.07
N LYS A 36 4.50 15.32 23.11
CA LYS A 36 4.95 15.13 24.48
C LYS A 36 4.63 13.73 24.99
N ALA A 37 5.64 13.05 25.50
CA ALA A 37 5.50 11.73 26.12
C ALA A 37 4.65 11.77 27.42
N PRO A 38 4.07 10.63 27.87
CA PRO A 38 4.06 9.32 27.21
C PRO A 38 2.88 9.13 26.25
N TYR A 39 3.08 8.31 25.22
CA TYR A 39 2.04 7.94 24.27
C TYR A 39 1.23 6.73 24.78
N PRO A 40 -0.08 6.65 24.50
CA PRO A 40 -0.84 5.44 24.80
C PRO A 40 -0.28 4.24 24.03
N ARG A 41 -0.30 3.07 24.68
CA ARG A 41 0.13 1.78 24.11
C ARG A 41 -1.07 0.85 24.09
N ILE A 42 -1.56 0.49 22.91
CA ILE A 42 -2.84 -0.20 22.72
C ILE A 42 -2.61 -1.46 21.87
N PRO A 43 -2.90 -2.67 22.38
CA PRO A 43 -2.84 -3.87 21.56
C PRO A 43 -3.78 -3.80 20.36
N ILE A 44 -3.34 -4.23 19.18
CA ILE A 44 -4.15 -4.13 17.95
C ILE A 44 -5.50 -4.83 18.07
N LEU A 45 -5.55 -6.01 18.69
CA LEU A 45 -6.80 -6.76 18.86
C LEU A 45 -7.78 -6.04 19.81
N GLU A 46 -7.26 -5.36 20.83
CA GLU A 46 -8.07 -4.55 21.74
C GLU A 46 -8.57 -3.26 21.07
N ALA A 47 -7.77 -2.65 20.19
CA ALA A 47 -8.21 -1.52 19.37
C ALA A 47 -9.38 -1.93 18.47
N ILE A 48 -9.25 -3.04 17.74
CA ILE A 48 -10.32 -3.57 16.87
C ILE A 48 -11.58 -3.84 17.68
N LYS A 49 -11.45 -4.53 18.81
CA LYS A 49 -12.58 -4.82 19.70
C LYS A 49 -13.27 -3.54 20.19
N THR A 50 -12.51 -2.52 20.52
CA THR A 50 -13.02 -1.24 21.01
C THR A 50 -13.82 -0.49 19.94
N TYR A 51 -13.30 -0.39 18.72
CA TYR A 51 -13.92 0.44 17.67
C TYR A 51 -14.94 -0.31 16.81
N THR A 52 -14.86 -1.64 16.73
CA THR A 52 -15.79 -2.47 15.94
C THR A 52 -16.80 -3.23 16.78
N GLY A 53 -16.50 -3.46 18.07
CA GLY A 53 -17.30 -4.32 18.95
C GLY A 53 -17.09 -5.83 18.74
N TYR A 54 -16.27 -6.24 17.77
CA TYR A 54 -15.95 -7.63 17.49
C TYR A 54 -14.65 -8.06 18.18
N ASP A 55 -14.73 -9.08 19.02
CA ASP A 55 -13.54 -9.73 19.57
C ASP A 55 -13.03 -10.77 18.57
N ILE A 56 -11.94 -10.45 17.89
CA ILE A 56 -11.39 -11.28 16.81
C ILE A 56 -10.20 -12.14 17.25
N ALA A 57 -9.87 -12.14 18.55
CA ALA A 57 -8.76 -12.91 19.07
C ALA A 57 -8.95 -14.41 18.83
N GLY A 58 -7.99 -15.05 18.16
CA GLY A 58 -8.00 -16.48 17.88
C GLY A 58 -8.99 -16.93 16.79
N MET A 59 -9.66 -15.98 16.10
CA MET A 59 -10.50 -16.31 14.96
C MET A 59 -9.67 -16.86 13.78
N ASN A 60 -10.25 -17.81 13.06
CA ASN A 60 -9.67 -18.30 11.81
C ASN A 60 -10.03 -17.38 10.63
N GLU A 61 -9.43 -17.65 9.48
CA GLU A 61 -9.61 -16.85 8.25
C GLU A 61 -11.08 -16.69 7.83
N ALA A 62 -11.90 -17.75 7.93
CA ALA A 62 -13.30 -17.70 7.53
C ALA A 62 -14.13 -16.82 8.46
N GLU A 63 -13.86 -16.89 9.77
CA GLU A 63 -14.51 -16.06 10.79
C GLU A 63 -14.12 -14.59 10.63
N LEU A 64 -12.84 -14.30 10.39
CA LEU A 64 -12.35 -12.94 10.13
C LEU A 64 -12.96 -12.35 8.85
N ARG A 65 -13.09 -13.15 7.79
CA ARG A 65 -13.73 -12.73 6.53
C ARG A 65 -15.22 -12.40 6.74
N GLU A 66 -15.91 -13.16 7.57
CA GLU A 66 -17.30 -12.85 7.94
C GLU A 66 -17.40 -11.52 8.71
N VAL A 67 -16.50 -11.29 9.67
CA VAL A 67 -16.43 -10.02 10.43
C VAL A 67 -16.14 -8.84 9.49
N ALA A 68 -15.12 -8.95 8.63
CA ALA A 68 -14.77 -7.92 7.66
C ALA A 68 -15.95 -7.60 6.71
N THR A 69 -16.67 -8.62 6.25
CA THR A 69 -17.87 -8.44 5.41
C THR A 69 -18.99 -7.71 6.16
N LYS A 70 -19.23 -8.04 7.44
CA LYS A 70 -20.21 -7.33 8.29
C LYS A 70 -19.83 -5.87 8.54
N LEU A 71 -18.53 -5.59 8.54
CA LEU A 71 -17.97 -4.25 8.66
C LEU A 71 -17.91 -3.50 7.31
N GLU A 72 -18.44 -4.09 6.24
CA GLU A 72 -18.44 -3.51 4.87
C GLU A 72 -17.03 -3.24 4.34
N ILE A 73 -16.07 -4.10 4.70
CA ILE A 73 -14.69 -4.05 4.21
C ILE A 73 -14.55 -4.97 3.00
N GLU A 74 -13.90 -4.48 1.95
CA GLU A 74 -13.65 -5.28 0.76
C GLU A 74 -12.63 -6.38 1.08
N VAL A 75 -13.03 -7.63 0.85
CA VAL A 75 -12.19 -8.81 1.10
C VAL A 75 -12.17 -9.70 -0.11
N ASN A 76 -11.05 -10.40 -0.33
CA ASN A 76 -10.89 -11.38 -1.38
C ASN A 76 -10.40 -12.73 -0.84
N GLU A 77 -10.35 -13.74 -1.70
CA GLU A 77 -9.97 -15.11 -1.34
C GLU A 77 -8.46 -15.28 -1.09
N THR A 78 -7.62 -14.34 -1.54
CA THR A 78 -6.16 -14.41 -1.36
C THR A 78 -5.70 -13.83 -0.03
N MET A 79 -6.57 -13.09 0.66
CA MET A 79 -6.28 -12.52 1.99
C MET A 79 -6.29 -13.59 3.08
N GLY A 80 -5.12 -13.83 3.68
CA GLY A 80 -4.98 -14.64 4.89
C GLY A 80 -5.35 -13.88 6.17
N VAL A 81 -5.24 -14.57 7.31
CA VAL A 81 -5.56 -14.05 8.66
C VAL A 81 -4.93 -12.67 8.92
N GLY A 82 -3.63 -12.54 8.69
CA GLY A 82 -2.91 -11.29 8.94
C GLY A 82 -3.45 -10.11 8.13
N LYS A 83 -3.61 -10.29 6.82
CA LYS A 83 -4.14 -9.25 5.92
C LYS A 83 -5.58 -8.85 6.26
N LEU A 84 -6.42 -9.80 6.67
CA LEU A 84 -7.77 -9.50 7.13
C LEU A 84 -7.77 -8.63 8.40
N ILE A 85 -6.90 -8.92 9.36
CA ILE A 85 -6.75 -8.12 10.59
C ILE A 85 -6.25 -6.71 10.24
N ASP A 86 -5.30 -6.60 9.32
CA ASP A 86 -4.75 -5.33 8.83
C ASP A 86 -5.85 -4.44 8.24
N GLU A 87 -6.64 -4.96 7.29
CA GLU A 87 -7.72 -4.19 6.66
C GLU A 87 -8.81 -3.79 7.68
N ILE A 88 -9.15 -4.67 8.63
CA ILE A 88 -10.09 -4.35 9.72
C ILE A 88 -9.55 -3.19 10.57
N PHE A 89 -8.27 -3.22 10.91
CA PHE A 89 -7.63 -2.17 11.68
C PHE A 89 -7.53 -0.86 10.88
N GLY A 90 -7.05 -0.92 9.64
CA GLY A 90 -6.88 0.23 8.74
C GLY A 90 -8.20 0.97 8.51
N GLU A 91 -9.25 0.25 8.12
CA GLU A 91 -10.54 0.86 7.77
C GLU A 91 -11.34 1.33 8.99
N LYS A 92 -11.26 0.64 10.13
CA LYS A 92 -12.16 0.91 11.27
C LYS A 92 -11.48 1.53 12.49
N CYS A 93 -10.16 1.47 12.61
CA CYS A 93 -9.46 1.89 13.83
C CYS A 93 -8.53 3.09 13.59
N GLU A 94 -7.71 3.09 12.53
CA GLU A 94 -6.64 4.07 12.34
C GLU A 94 -7.09 5.53 12.52
N SER A 95 -8.21 5.89 11.88
CA SER A 95 -8.73 7.27 11.88
C SER A 95 -9.07 7.82 13.28
N HIS A 96 -9.24 6.96 14.28
CA HIS A 96 -9.52 7.38 15.66
C HIS A 96 -8.27 7.83 16.42
N PHE A 97 -7.07 7.45 15.97
CA PHE A 97 -5.81 7.79 16.63
C PHE A 97 -5.26 9.13 16.14
N VAL A 98 -5.82 10.21 16.70
CA VAL A 98 -5.38 11.59 16.42
C VAL A 98 -4.03 11.87 17.08
N GLN A 99 -3.95 11.72 18.40
CA GLN A 99 -2.69 11.89 19.14
C GLN A 99 -1.73 10.72 18.90
N PRO A 100 -0.41 10.93 19.06
CA PRO A 100 0.56 9.85 18.89
C PRO A 100 0.21 8.66 19.78
N THR A 101 0.03 7.50 19.16
CA THR A 101 -0.41 6.27 19.83
C THR A 101 0.39 5.10 19.30
N PHE A 102 0.99 4.31 20.19
CA PHE A 102 1.60 3.04 19.83
C PHE A 102 0.53 1.96 19.76
N ILE A 103 0.37 1.37 18.59
CA ILE A 103 -0.38 0.14 18.40
C ILE A 103 0.61 -1.00 18.53
N ILE A 104 0.32 -1.97 19.39
CA ILE A 104 1.30 -3.00 19.80
C ILE A 104 0.76 -4.42 19.60
N ASP A 105 1.66 -5.38 19.72
CA ASP A 105 1.39 -6.81 19.84
C ASP A 105 0.64 -7.39 18.63
N TYR A 106 1.23 -7.23 17.45
CA TYR A 106 0.65 -7.68 16.18
C TYR A 106 0.65 -9.21 16.06
N PRO A 107 -0.32 -9.81 15.34
CA PRO A 107 -0.31 -11.23 15.01
C PRO A 107 1.00 -11.68 14.36
N LYS A 108 1.42 -12.91 14.70
CA LYS A 108 2.65 -13.52 14.19
C LYS A 108 2.67 -13.64 12.67
N GLU A 109 1.52 -13.95 12.08
CA GLU A 109 1.33 -14.13 10.64
C GLU A 109 1.58 -12.83 9.85
N MET A 110 1.45 -11.67 10.48
CA MET A 110 1.68 -10.35 9.87
C MET A 110 3.13 -9.86 10.00
N SER A 111 3.94 -10.56 10.81
CA SER A 111 5.22 -10.03 11.29
C SER A 111 6.32 -11.10 11.14
N PRO A 112 6.69 -11.46 9.89
CA PRO A 112 7.58 -12.58 9.60
C PRO A 112 9.04 -12.36 10.05
N LEU A 113 9.42 -11.11 10.34
CA LEU A 113 10.75 -10.73 10.83
C LEU A 113 10.76 -10.38 12.31
N THR A 114 9.61 -10.49 12.98
CA THR A 114 9.47 -10.08 14.38
C THR A 114 9.47 -11.27 15.31
N LYS A 115 10.18 -11.09 16.44
CA LYS A 115 10.21 -12.06 17.52
C LYS A 115 8.83 -12.28 18.12
N GLU A 116 8.54 -13.53 18.45
CA GLU A 116 7.31 -13.91 19.16
C GLU A 116 7.17 -13.14 20.47
N HIS A 117 5.93 -12.80 20.82
CA HIS A 117 5.63 -12.14 22.08
C HIS A 117 5.92 -13.08 23.25
N ARG A 118 6.66 -12.58 24.24
CA ARG A 118 7.17 -13.37 25.39
C ARG A 118 6.09 -14.14 26.17
N ASP A 119 4.87 -13.61 26.21
CA ASP A 119 3.74 -14.20 26.95
C ASP A 119 2.66 -14.82 26.05
N ASN A 120 2.70 -14.59 24.74
CA ASN A 120 1.68 -15.09 23.81
C ASN A 120 2.28 -15.43 22.43
N PRO A 121 2.54 -16.71 22.13
CA PRO A 121 3.15 -17.14 20.87
C PRO A 121 2.36 -16.79 19.60
N GLY A 122 1.06 -16.48 19.72
CA GLY A 122 0.23 -16.02 18.59
C GLY A 122 0.47 -14.56 18.20
N LEU A 123 1.18 -13.79 19.04
CA LEU A 123 1.49 -12.38 18.85
C LEU A 123 3.01 -12.18 18.73
N THR A 124 3.40 -10.95 18.40
CA THR A 124 4.80 -10.56 18.21
C THR A 124 5.12 -9.27 18.94
N GLU A 125 6.39 -9.09 19.32
CA GLU A 125 6.86 -7.84 19.95
C GLU A 125 7.08 -6.74 18.89
N ARG A 126 5.99 -6.30 18.28
CA ARG A 126 5.93 -5.24 17.26
C ARG A 126 5.11 -4.05 17.76
N PHE A 127 5.48 -2.86 17.33
CA PHE A 127 4.60 -1.71 17.39
C PHE A 127 4.62 -0.89 16.10
N GLU A 128 3.51 -0.20 15.85
CA GLU A 128 3.45 0.91 14.91
C GLU A 128 3.05 2.17 15.67
N LEU A 129 3.64 3.30 15.28
CA LEU A 129 3.25 4.61 15.80
C LEU A 129 2.25 5.25 14.84
N ILE A 130 1.01 5.39 15.27
CA ILE A 130 -0.05 6.06 14.51
C ILE A 130 -0.22 7.48 15.03
N ILE A 131 -0.22 8.46 14.12
CA ILE A 131 -0.47 9.87 14.41
C ILE A 131 -1.42 10.43 13.36
N ASN A 132 -2.52 11.04 13.80
CA ASN A 132 -3.56 11.59 12.93
C ASN A 132 -4.07 10.59 11.87
N GLY A 133 -4.28 9.33 12.29
CA GLY A 133 -4.73 8.24 11.43
C GLY A 133 -3.76 7.86 10.31
N LYS A 134 -2.46 8.06 10.54
CA LYS A 134 -1.39 7.63 9.65
C LYS A 134 -0.28 6.97 10.44
N GLU A 135 0.20 5.84 9.94
CA GLU A 135 1.40 5.18 10.44
C GLU A 135 2.65 6.05 10.15
N ILE A 136 3.47 6.28 11.17
CA ILE A 136 4.68 7.12 11.13
C ILE A 136 5.94 6.30 11.35
N ALA A 137 5.85 5.26 12.15
CA ALA A 137 6.96 4.36 12.41
C ALA A 137 6.45 2.92 12.59
N ASN A 138 7.31 1.96 12.22
CA ASN A 138 7.12 0.54 12.49
C ASN A 138 8.41 0.01 13.13
N ALA A 139 8.29 -0.71 14.22
CA ALA A 139 9.41 -1.16 15.02
C ALA A 139 9.10 -2.47 15.73
N TYR A 140 10.15 -3.22 16.05
CA TYR A 140 9.98 -4.51 16.68
C TYR A 140 11.24 -4.98 17.41
N SER A 141 11.07 -5.97 18.29
CA SER A 141 12.17 -6.84 18.71
C SER A 141 12.51 -7.78 17.55
N GLU A 142 13.75 -7.72 17.08
CA GLU A 142 14.21 -8.46 15.90
C GLU A 142 14.16 -9.97 16.13
N LEU A 143 13.65 -10.71 15.14
CA LEU A 143 13.74 -12.16 15.13
C LEU A 143 15.20 -12.58 14.87
N ASN A 144 15.85 -13.06 15.92
CA ASN A 144 17.27 -13.43 15.90
C ASN A 144 17.53 -14.93 15.97
N ASP A 145 16.48 -15.76 15.96
CA ASP A 145 16.59 -17.21 15.84
C ASP A 145 16.57 -17.61 14.34
N PRO A 146 17.67 -18.14 13.78
CA PRO A 146 17.73 -18.50 12.37
C PRO A 146 16.82 -19.68 12.00
N ILE A 147 16.45 -20.54 12.95
CA ILE A 147 15.57 -21.68 12.71
C ILE A 147 14.14 -21.17 12.52
N ASP A 148 13.65 -20.38 13.47
CA ASP A 148 12.33 -19.74 13.37
C ASP A 148 12.26 -18.84 12.13
N GLN A 149 13.28 -18.01 11.88
CA GLN A 149 13.29 -17.13 10.71
C GLN A 149 13.19 -17.90 9.37
N ARG A 150 13.80 -19.08 9.27
CA ARG A 150 13.68 -19.95 8.10
C ARG A 150 12.25 -20.46 7.94
N GLU A 151 11.63 -20.92 9.03
CA GLU A 151 10.24 -21.38 9.02
C GLU A 151 9.29 -20.26 8.57
N ARG A 152 9.48 -19.02 9.05
CA ARG A 152 8.68 -17.85 8.59
C ARG A 152 8.82 -17.60 7.09
N PHE A 153 10.02 -17.71 6.53
CA PHE A 153 10.20 -17.52 5.09
C PHE A 153 9.58 -18.64 4.26
N GLU A 154 9.60 -19.88 4.75
CA GLU A 154 8.92 -21.00 4.10
C GLU A 154 7.39 -20.81 4.12
N GLU A 155 6.83 -20.30 5.21
CA GLU A 155 5.41 -19.92 5.30
C GLU A 155 5.06 -18.76 4.35
N GLN A 156 5.88 -17.72 4.29
CA GLN A 156 5.69 -16.59 3.36
C GLN A 156 5.75 -17.04 1.89
N LEU A 157 6.64 -17.98 1.56
CA LEU A 157 6.70 -18.53 0.21
C LEU A 157 5.40 -19.28 -0.17
N GLN A 158 4.80 -20.03 0.77
CA GLN A 158 3.51 -20.69 0.55
C GLN A 158 2.36 -19.68 0.37
N LEU A 159 2.43 -18.51 1.01
CA LEU A 159 1.48 -17.41 0.78
C LEU A 159 1.69 -16.77 -0.59
N SER A 160 2.94 -16.59 -1.03
CA SER A 160 3.25 -16.11 -2.39
C SER A 160 2.66 -17.01 -3.48
N GLU A 161 2.71 -18.33 -3.30
CA GLU A 161 2.09 -19.29 -4.21
C GLU A 161 0.55 -19.15 -4.31
N LYS A 162 -0.09 -18.54 -3.32
CA LYS A 162 -1.53 -18.19 -3.33
C LYS A 162 -1.84 -16.85 -4.02
N GLY A 163 -0.83 -16.18 -4.57
CA GLY A 163 -0.97 -14.93 -5.31
C GLY A 163 -0.76 -13.67 -4.45
N ASP A 164 0.00 -13.78 -3.36
CA ASP A 164 0.46 -12.61 -2.61
C ASP A 164 1.76 -12.06 -3.24
N ASP A 165 1.61 -10.97 -4.01
CA ASP A 165 2.72 -10.30 -4.68
C ASP A 165 3.68 -9.57 -3.71
N GLU A 166 3.29 -9.40 -2.43
CA GLU A 166 4.08 -8.71 -1.40
C GLU A 166 4.89 -9.67 -0.50
N ALA A 167 4.71 -10.97 -0.67
CA ALA A 167 5.36 -11.99 0.13
C ALA A 167 6.89 -12.01 -0.05
N MET A 168 7.61 -12.27 1.03
CA MET A 168 9.08 -12.28 1.04
C MET A 168 9.65 -13.55 0.39
N PHE A 169 10.75 -13.39 -0.36
CA PHE A 169 11.55 -14.51 -0.86
C PHE A 169 12.54 -15.00 0.21
N ILE A 170 12.92 -16.27 0.14
CA ILE A 170 13.90 -16.84 1.06
C ILE A 170 15.31 -16.30 0.74
N ASP A 171 15.82 -15.41 1.60
CA ASP A 171 17.20 -14.92 1.53
C ASP A 171 18.15 -15.84 2.34
N GLN A 172 18.89 -16.69 1.63
CA GLN A 172 19.82 -17.63 2.26
C GLN A 172 21.05 -16.95 2.86
N ASP A 173 21.47 -15.80 2.33
CA ASP A 173 22.62 -15.07 2.86
C ASP A 173 22.24 -14.37 4.18
N PHE A 174 21.02 -13.84 4.28
CA PHE A 174 20.47 -13.31 5.53
C PHE A 174 20.33 -14.39 6.61
N LEU A 175 19.75 -15.56 6.28
CA LEU A 175 19.67 -16.68 7.22
C LEU A 175 21.05 -17.12 7.71
N ARG A 176 22.01 -17.25 6.80
CA ARG A 176 23.39 -17.58 7.14
C ARG A 176 24.02 -16.53 8.06
N ALA A 177 23.71 -15.25 7.87
CA ALA A 177 24.19 -14.20 8.77
C ALA A 177 23.63 -14.35 10.19
N LEU A 178 22.33 -14.68 10.34
CA LEU A 178 21.71 -14.97 11.63
C LEU A 178 22.33 -16.19 12.33
N GLU A 179 22.73 -17.21 11.58
CA GLU A 179 23.42 -18.41 12.10
C GLU A 179 24.79 -18.10 12.74
N TYR A 180 25.46 -17.01 12.34
CA TYR A 180 26.68 -16.55 13.02
C TYR A 180 26.40 -15.88 14.38
N GLY A 181 25.14 -15.54 14.66
CA GLY A 181 24.67 -14.99 15.92
C GLY A 181 24.40 -13.49 15.85
N MET A 182 23.12 -13.14 15.73
CA MET A 182 22.63 -11.78 15.97
C MET A 182 22.26 -11.61 17.45
N PRO A 183 22.80 -10.61 18.17
CA PRO A 183 22.40 -10.35 19.56
C PRO A 183 20.93 -9.90 19.64
N PRO A 184 20.29 -9.96 20.82
CA PRO A 184 18.97 -9.38 21.02
C PRO A 184 18.97 -7.90 20.59
N THR A 185 18.18 -7.60 19.57
CA THR A 185 18.17 -6.31 18.87
C THR A 185 16.74 -5.80 18.75
N SER A 186 16.57 -4.48 18.62
CA SER A 186 15.31 -3.87 18.22
C SER A 186 15.59 -2.89 17.09
N GLY A 187 14.81 -2.99 16.02
CA GLY A 187 14.87 -2.08 14.89
C GLY A 187 13.65 -1.17 14.83
N ILE A 188 13.82 -0.06 14.11
CA ILE A 188 12.77 0.91 13.84
C ILE A 188 12.95 1.48 12.42
N GLY A 189 11.85 1.58 11.69
CA GLY A 189 11.73 2.39 10.48
C GLY A 189 10.84 3.59 10.77
N ILE A 190 11.30 4.80 10.42
CA ILE A 190 10.52 6.04 10.53
C ILE A 190 10.33 6.63 9.14
N GLY A 191 9.08 6.89 8.75
CA GLY A 191 8.75 7.58 7.51
C GLY A 191 9.09 9.07 7.61
N ILE A 192 10.32 9.45 7.21
CA ILE A 192 10.80 10.83 7.33
C ILE A 192 9.89 11.82 6.58
N ASP A 193 9.43 11.49 5.37
CA ASP A 193 8.52 12.35 4.61
C ASP A 193 7.20 12.59 5.37
N ARG A 194 6.63 11.53 5.96
CA ARG A 194 5.41 11.62 6.78
C ARG A 194 5.65 12.47 8.05
N LEU A 195 6.80 12.33 8.69
CA LEU A 195 7.17 13.14 9.85
C LEU A 195 7.32 14.63 9.47
N VAL A 196 7.98 14.92 8.35
CA VAL A 196 8.09 16.30 7.85
C VAL A 196 6.72 16.87 7.50
N MET A 197 5.84 16.09 6.88
CA MET A 197 4.45 16.49 6.62
C MET A 197 3.73 16.93 7.91
N LEU A 198 3.81 16.13 8.97
CA LEU A 198 3.22 16.46 10.27
C LEU A 198 3.80 17.73 10.89
N LEU A 199 5.12 17.87 10.89
CA LEU A 199 5.80 19.01 11.52
C LEU A 199 5.63 20.32 10.74
N THR A 200 5.33 20.24 9.45
CA THR A 200 5.17 21.39 8.55
C THR A 200 3.72 21.68 8.16
N ASN A 201 2.75 20.95 8.73
CA ASN A 201 1.32 21.06 8.43
C ASN A 201 1.00 20.89 6.93
N ASN A 202 1.63 19.91 6.29
CA ASN A 202 1.40 19.59 4.88
C ASN A 202 0.61 18.29 4.75
N SER A 203 -0.55 18.33 4.09
CA SER A 203 -1.42 17.17 3.89
C SER A 203 -1.00 16.25 2.73
N SER A 204 -0.09 16.71 1.86
CA SER A 204 0.41 15.96 0.70
C SER A 204 1.91 15.76 0.77
N ILE A 205 2.37 14.53 0.52
CA ILE A 205 3.80 14.19 0.46
C ILE A 205 4.55 14.95 -0.64
N GLN A 206 3.83 15.41 -1.67
CA GLN A 206 4.43 16.18 -2.76
C GLN A 206 4.91 17.57 -2.30
N GLU A 207 4.34 18.11 -1.22
CA GLU A 207 4.71 19.43 -0.68
C GLU A 207 6.02 19.38 0.12
N VAL A 208 6.45 18.19 0.56
CA VAL A 208 7.68 17.99 1.33
C VAL A 208 8.83 17.43 0.50
N LEU A 209 8.60 17.20 -0.79
CA LEU A 209 9.57 16.69 -1.75
C LEU A 209 9.87 17.75 -2.81
N PHE A 210 11.15 18.08 -3.04
CA PHE A 210 11.50 19.07 -4.07
C PHE A 210 11.09 18.66 -5.49
N PHE A 211 11.16 17.37 -5.80
CA PHE A 211 10.85 16.81 -7.11
C PHE A 211 10.03 15.52 -6.94
N PRO A 212 8.73 15.62 -6.62
CA PRO A 212 7.90 14.44 -6.46
C PRO A 212 7.73 13.71 -7.80
N GLN A 213 7.49 12.40 -7.74
CA GLN A 213 7.23 11.60 -8.93
C GLN A 213 5.93 12.09 -9.61
N MET A 214 6.07 12.66 -10.80
CA MET A 214 4.93 13.10 -11.60
C MET A 214 4.49 11.99 -12.56
N ARG A 215 3.20 11.99 -12.93
CA ARG A 215 2.73 11.17 -14.05
C ARG A 215 3.42 11.66 -15.33
N PRO A 216 3.95 10.76 -16.18
CA PRO A 216 4.56 11.16 -17.44
C PRO A 216 3.58 11.99 -18.28
N GLU A 217 4.09 13.03 -18.93
CA GLU A 217 3.28 13.78 -19.90
C GLU A 217 2.81 12.85 -21.02
N LYS A 218 1.50 12.88 -21.31
CA LYS A 218 0.95 12.21 -22.49
C LYS A 218 1.50 12.94 -23.71
N LYS A 219 2.51 12.37 -24.37
CA LYS A 219 3.02 12.91 -25.64
C LYS A 219 1.85 12.96 -26.64
N PRO A 220 1.56 14.12 -27.26
CA PRO A 220 0.55 14.18 -28.30
C PRO A 220 0.95 13.21 -29.41
N LEU A 221 0.02 12.35 -29.81
CA LEU A 221 0.25 11.39 -30.87
C LEU A 221 0.62 12.17 -32.14
N GLN A 222 1.84 11.93 -32.65
CA GLN A 222 2.27 12.50 -33.93
C GLN A 222 1.59 11.73 -35.07
N LEU A 223 0.33 12.07 -35.33
CA LEU A 223 -0.45 11.51 -36.42
C LEU A 223 -0.03 12.16 -37.73
N LYS A 224 0.21 11.35 -38.77
CA LYS A 224 0.37 11.87 -40.15
C LYS A 224 -1.02 12.06 -40.75
N ASP A 225 -1.09 12.65 -41.93
CA ASP A 225 -2.35 13.11 -42.52
C ASP A 225 -3.36 11.96 -42.71
N ASN A 226 -2.89 10.76 -43.07
CA ASN A 226 -3.74 9.59 -43.20
C ASN A 226 -4.35 9.17 -41.86
N GLU A 227 -3.55 9.14 -40.79
CA GLU A 227 -4.02 8.80 -39.45
C GLU A 227 -5.00 9.84 -38.93
N LYS A 228 -4.76 11.14 -39.18
CA LYS A 228 -5.69 12.22 -38.83
C LYS A 228 -7.04 12.07 -39.53
N SER A 229 -7.06 11.83 -40.85
CA SER A 229 -8.32 11.66 -41.60
C SER A 229 -9.16 10.47 -41.13
N ILE A 230 -8.51 9.38 -40.71
CA ILE A 230 -9.22 8.22 -40.14
C ILE A 230 -9.78 8.57 -38.75
N LEU A 231 -9.02 9.26 -37.92
CA LEU A 231 -9.42 9.64 -36.57
C LEU A 231 -10.55 10.69 -36.58
N GLU A 232 -10.51 11.65 -37.51
CA GLU A 232 -11.59 12.62 -37.73
C GLU A 232 -12.91 11.94 -38.12
N ALA A 233 -12.85 10.94 -39.00
CA ALA A 233 -14.01 10.16 -39.40
C ALA A 233 -14.58 9.29 -38.25
N LEU A 234 -13.74 8.88 -37.31
CA LEU A 234 -14.14 8.02 -36.18
C LEU A 234 -14.53 8.79 -34.91
N ASN A 235 -13.99 10.01 -34.71
CA ASN A 235 -14.16 10.80 -33.48
C ASN A 235 -15.62 11.16 -33.17
N SER A 236 -16.47 11.30 -34.19
CA SER A 236 -17.88 11.67 -34.01
C SER A 236 -18.79 10.49 -33.62
N VAL A 237 -18.39 9.26 -33.96
CA VAL A 237 -19.24 8.06 -33.77
C VAL A 237 -18.63 7.07 -32.78
N LYS A 238 -17.33 7.19 -32.46
CA LYS A 238 -16.50 6.33 -31.60
C LYS A 238 -16.37 4.87 -32.04
N THR A 239 -17.32 4.36 -32.81
CA THR A 239 -17.33 3.02 -33.41
C THR A 239 -17.98 3.07 -34.78
N MET A 240 -17.41 2.39 -35.77
CA MET A 240 -17.94 2.38 -37.14
C MET A 240 -17.50 1.12 -37.89
N PRO A 241 -18.34 0.54 -38.77
CA PRO A 241 -17.90 -0.53 -39.67
C PRO A 241 -16.67 -0.11 -40.47
N LEU A 242 -15.71 -1.02 -40.63
CA LEU A 242 -14.40 -0.73 -41.24
C LEU A 242 -14.54 -0.29 -42.70
N ALA A 243 -15.54 -0.81 -43.42
CA ALA A 243 -15.84 -0.44 -44.80
C ALA A 243 -16.33 1.02 -44.89
N ASP A 244 -17.22 1.42 -43.99
CA ASP A 244 -17.79 2.76 -43.93
C ASP A 244 -16.74 3.77 -43.48
N LEU A 245 -15.91 3.41 -42.50
CA LEU A 245 -14.81 4.25 -42.04
C LEU A 245 -13.79 4.49 -43.16
N LYS A 246 -13.51 3.47 -43.97
CA LYS A 246 -12.64 3.60 -45.15
C LYS A 246 -13.23 4.55 -46.18
N ALA A 247 -14.52 4.40 -46.49
CA ALA A 247 -15.21 5.30 -47.41
C ALA A 247 -15.23 6.75 -46.89
N ALA A 248 -15.53 6.94 -45.60
CA ALA A 248 -15.56 8.25 -44.95
C ALA A 248 -14.19 8.93 -44.89
N SER A 249 -13.10 8.15 -44.73
CA SER A 249 -11.73 8.70 -44.70
C SER A 249 -11.24 9.24 -46.05
N GLY A 250 -11.86 8.84 -47.17
CA GLY A 250 -11.45 9.27 -48.52
C GLY A 250 -10.06 8.80 -48.97
N LEU A 251 -9.43 7.87 -48.24
CA LEU A 251 -8.06 7.43 -48.49
C LEU A 251 -7.97 6.34 -49.57
N SER A 252 -6.88 6.36 -50.36
CA SER A 252 -6.55 5.25 -51.26
C SER A 252 -6.27 3.96 -50.47
N ASN A 253 -6.42 2.78 -51.09
CA ASN A 253 -6.17 1.48 -50.42
C ASN A 253 -4.81 1.42 -49.70
N LYS A 254 -3.74 1.89 -50.34
CA LYS A 254 -2.39 1.89 -49.77
C LYS A 254 -2.24 2.88 -48.60
N ALA A 255 -2.89 4.04 -48.69
CA ALA A 255 -2.86 5.07 -47.64
C ALA A 255 -3.69 4.63 -46.41
N TRP A 256 -4.86 4.05 -46.66
CA TRP A 256 -5.73 3.45 -45.66
C TRP A 256 -5.02 2.36 -44.86
N ASP A 257 -4.47 1.36 -45.55
CA ASP A 257 -3.81 0.21 -44.90
C ASP A 257 -2.63 0.66 -44.03
N LYS A 258 -1.92 1.71 -44.45
CA LYS A 258 -0.83 2.30 -43.68
C LYS A 258 -1.34 3.05 -42.44
N GLY A 259 -2.38 3.87 -42.60
CA GLY A 259 -2.95 4.69 -41.52
C GLY A 259 -3.63 3.85 -40.45
N ILE A 260 -4.49 2.90 -40.83
CA ILE A 260 -5.22 2.06 -39.86
C ILE A 260 -4.27 1.14 -39.06
N LYS A 261 -3.22 0.60 -39.70
CA LYS A 261 -2.19 -0.18 -39.01
C LYS A 261 -1.35 0.69 -38.07
N ALA A 262 -1.06 1.94 -38.43
CA ALA A 262 -0.33 2.86 -37.56
C ALA A 262 -1.17 3.22 -36.33
N LEU A 263 -2.46 3.54 -36.51
CA LEU A 263 -3.39 3.80 -35.40
C LEU A 263 -3.57 2.59 -34.48
N GLY A 264 -3.66 1.37 -35.04
CA GLY A 264 -3.73 0.15 -34.25
C GLY A 264 -2.46 -0.11 -33.43
N LYS A 265 -1.27 0.19 -33.98
CA LYS A 265 0.00 0.11 -33.23
C LYS A 265 0.12 1.15 -32.12
N LEU A 266 -0.49 2.32 -32.30
CA LEU A 266 -0.56 3.37 -31.29
C LEU A 266 -1.63 3.10 -30.23
N GLY A 267 -2.37 1.99 -30.33
CA GLY A 267 -3.44 1.64 -29.40
C GLY A 267 -4.68 2.53 -29.51
N VAL A 268 -4.75 3.42 -30.51
CA VAL A 268 -5.83 4.42 -30.64
C VAL A 268 -7.11 3.80 -31.19
N VAL A 269 -6.99 2.75 -31.99
CA VAL A 269 -8.14 2.05 -32.56
C VAL A 269 -7.97 0.54 -32.44
N LYS A 270 -9.07 -0.16 -32.22
CA LYS A 270 -9.15 -1.62 -32.18
C LYS A 270 -10.14 -2.09 -33.23
N VAL A 271 -9.73 -3.05 -34.07
CA VAL A 271 -10.65 -3.68 -35.02
C VAL A 271 -11.19 -4.97 -34.38
N VAL A 272 -12.49 -5.04 -34.22
CA VAL A 272 -13.22 -6.18 -33.66
C VAL A 272 -13.99 -6.85 -34.79
N LYS A 273 -14.06 -8.19 -34.75
CA LYS A 273 -14.83 -8.99 -35.71
C LYS A 273 -16.04 -9.58 -35.01
N GLU A 274 -17.24 -9.24 -35.49
CA GLU A 274 -18.50 -9.82 -35.04
C GLU A 274 -19.20 -10.46 -36.26
N GLY A 275 -19.20 -11.79 -36.34
CA GLY A 275 -19.69 -12.52 -37.50
C GLY A 275 -18.87 -12.21 -38.77
N GLU A 276 -19.53 -11.72 -39.82
CA GLU A 276 -18.90 -11.31 -41.09
C GLU A 276 -18.48 -9.82 -41.11
N VAL A 277 -18.82 -9.05 -40.07
CA VAL A 277 -18.57 -7.61 -40.03
C VAL A 277 -17.29 -7.29 -39.24
N LEU A 278 -16.45 -6.44 -39.81
CA LEU A 278 -15.29 -5.84 -39.14
C LEU A 278 -15.67 -4.42 -38.70
N THR A 279 -15.54 -4.15 -37.41
CA THR A 279 -15.87 -2.86 -36.81
C THR A 279 -14.62 -2.25 -36.19
N CYS A 280 -14.40 -0.95 -36.40
CA CYS A 280 -13.30 -0.21 -35.80
C CYS A 280 -13.83 0.61 -34.61
N VAL A 281 -13.18 0.46 -33.46
CA VAL A 281 -13.54 1.11 -32.19
C VAL A 281 -12.40 2.02 -31.76
N LEU A 282 -12.71 3.28 -31.46
CA LEU A 282 -11.77 4.22 -30.86
C LEU A 282 -11.48 3.80 -29.40
N GLN A 283 -10.23 3.80 -28.99
CA GLN A 283 -9.81 3.52 -27.63
C GLN A 283 -9.51 4.85 -26.92
N ASP A 284 -9.86 4.95 -25.64
CA ASP A 284 -9.64 6.13 -24.79
C ASP A 284 -8.18 6.28 -24.33
#